data_AF-G0RWT9-F1
#
_entry.id   AF-G0RWT9-F1
#
_cell.length_a   1.000
_cell.length_b   1.000
_cell.length_c   1.000
_cell.angle_alpha   90.00
_cell.angle_beta   90.00
_cell.angle_gamma   90.00
#
_symmetry.space_group_name_H-M   'P 1'
#
loop_
_entity.id
_entity.type
_entity.pdbx_description
1 polymer ?
#
loop_
_entity_poly.entity_id
_entity_poly.type
_entity_poly.pdbx_seq_one_letter_code
_entity_poly.pdbx_strand_id
1 'polypeptide(L)'
;GFIALGDSYSAGIGTGLINGTEDECRRGANAYPVLVQRDLHRSLDGGHDPTFQFLSCTGSTVGDMLTGAERSQIDGFNTTSTADFALLSIGGNDLGFFDIMNSCIFRFYSFYSGTCETALRHADEQMASSDFENRLRLVIMEILDRVRWEKRPWFTITVTGYARFFNADTDECDDYSFGMWWRGPKLERKLRQRMNDMVVDVNNKIRRSVDAINAAFAEPRVLFVDYDEAFEGHRFCEPGVVEPDYARNETWFFLVGGLDN
;
A
#
# COMPACT_ATOMS: atom_id res chain seq x y z
N GLY A 1 16.65 -14.34 -6.40
CA GLY A 1 15.20 -14.33 -6.07
C GLY A 1 14.84 -13.09 -5.32
N PHE A 2 13.58 -12.92 -4.91
CA PHE A 2 13.15 -11.77 -4.10
C PHE A 2 11.97 -12.10 -3.20
N ILE A 3 11.67 -11.18 -2.29
CA ILE A 3 10.57 -11.31 -1.32
C ILE A 3 9.67 -10.09 -1.48
N ALA A 4 8.36 -10.30 -1.38
CA ALA A 4 7.39 -9.22 -1.32
C ALA A 4 6.67 -9.22 0.03
N LEU A 5 6.73 -8.09 0.71
CA LEU A 5 6.19 -7.85 2.04
C LEU A 5 5.29 -6.61 1.97
N GLY A 6 4.41 -6.45 2.95
CA GLY A 6 3.61 -5.24 3.07
C GLY A 6 2.12 -5.46 3.22
N ASP A 7 1.38 -4.38 3.01
CA ASP A 7 -0.07 -4.27 3.15
C ASP A 7 -0.83 -4.63 1.86
N SER A 8 -2.08 -4.16 1.77
CA SER A 8 -3.00 -4.41 0.66
C SER A 8 -2.49 -3.92 -0.70
N TYR A 9 -1.65 -2.88 -0.74
CA TYR A 9 -1.10 -2.36 -2.01
C TYR A 9 -0.03 -3.28 -2.59
N SER A 10 0.72 -3.99 -1.72
CA SER A 10 1.62 -5.06 -2.17
C SER A 10 0.91 -6.39 -2.35
N ALA A 11 -0.07 -6.71 -1.50
CA ALA A 11 -0.90 -7.90 -1.68
C ALA A 11 -1.71 -7.81 -2.99
N GLY A 12 -2.09 -6.61 -3.43
CA GLY A 12 -2.82 -6.38 -4.68
C GLY A 12 -4.27 -6.81 -4.59
N ILE A 13 -4.96 -6.48 -3.49
CA ILE A 13 -6.40 -6.69 -3.39
C ILE A 13 -7.11 -6.02 -4.58
N GLY A 14 -8.02 -6.74 -5.22
CA GLY A 14 -8.74 -6.24 -6.39
C GLY A 14 -8.04 -6.43 -7.74
N THR A 15 -7.00 -7.27 -7.82
CA THR A 15 -6.24 -7.53 -9.07
C THR A 15 -6.35 -8.98 -9.57
N GLY A 16 -7.49 -9.64 -9.31
CA GLY A 16 -7.76 -11.04 -9.63
C GLY A 16 -7.25 -11.97 -8.54
N LEU A 17 -7.84 -13.16 -8.38
CA LEU A 17 -7.38 -14.18 -7.42
C LEU A 17 -6.77 -15.38 -8.13
N ILE A 18 -5.67 -15.92 -7.59
CA ILE A 18 -5.15 -17.23 -8.01
C ILE A 18 -5.97 -18.31 -7.29
N ASN A 19 -6.72 -19.14 -8.04
CA ASN A 19 -7.45 -20.30 -7.51
C ASN A 19 -8.47 -20.00 -6.38
N GLY A 20 -9.28 -18.95 -6.54
CA GLY A 20 -10.68 -18.88 -6.09
C GLY A 20 -11.01 -18.94 -4.59
N THR A 21 -10.04 -19.13 -3.70
CA THR A 21 -10.24 -19.00 -2.25
C THR A 21 -9.60 -17.71 -1.77
N GLU A 22 -10.43 -16.80 -1.27
CA GLU A 22 -10.03 -15.56 -0.62
C GLU A 22 -9.32 -15.89 0.70
N ASP A 23 -8.00 -16.05 0.65
CA ASP A 23 -7.23 -16.01 1.90
C ASP A 23 -7.38 -14.62 2.55
N GLU A 24 -7.19 -14.55 3.87
CA GLU A 24 -7.36 -13.29 4.61
C GLU A 24 -6.42 -12.18 4.12
N CYS A 25 -5.29 -12.57 3.50
CA CYS A 25 -4.30 -11.65 2.96
C CYS A 25 -4.70 -11.03 1.62
N ARG A 26 -5.64 -11.64 0.88
CA ARG A 26 -6.17 -11.16 -0.40
C ARG A 26 -5.07 -10.91 -1.45
N ARG A 27 -4.19 -11.90 -1.62
CA ARG A 27 -3.07 -11.80 -2.57
C ARG A 27 -3.55 -11.95 -4.02
N GLY A 28 -3.40 -10.87 -4.78
CA GLY A 28 -3.86 -10.77 -6.15
C GLY A 28 -2.97 -11.49 -7.16
N ALA A 29 -3.57 -12.05 -8.21
CA ALA A 29 -2.90 -12.69 -9.32
C ALA A 29 -2.13 -11.70 -10.20
N ASN A 30 -2.58 -10.44 -10.25
CA ASN A 30 -1.92 -9.36 -10.98
C ASN A 30 -1.35 -8.29 -10.04
N ALA A 31 -1.11 -8.63 -8.76
CA ALA A 31 -0.43 -7.75 -7.84
C ALA A 31 0.98 -7.39 -8.37
N TYR A 32 1.45 -6.17 -8.09
CA TYR A 32 2.72 -5.70 -8.66
C TYR A 32 3.92 -6.63 -8.38
N PRO A 33 4.05 -7.31 -7.21
CA PRO A 33 5.13 -8.26 -7.01
C PRO A 33 5.06 -9.48 -7.95
N VAL A 34 3.84 -9.94 -8.28
CA VAL A 34 3.63 -11.04 -9.24
C VAL A 34 4.00 -10.57 -10.65
N LEU A 35 3.70 -9.32 -11.00
CA LEU A 35 4.10 -8.74 -12.27
C LEU A 35 5.63 -8.63 -12.39
N VAL A 36 6.32 -8.23 -11.31
CA VAL A 36 7.79 -8.21 -11.24
C VAL A 36 8.35 -9.62 -11.42
N GLN A 37 7.79 -10.64 -10.75
CA GLN A 37 8.21 -12.04 -10.94
C GLN A 37 8.07 -12.48 -12.40
N ARG A 38 6.94 -12.16 -13.03
CA ARG A 38 6.67 -12.51 -14.43
C ARG A 38 7.63 -11.82 -15.39
N ASP A 39 7.96 -10.56 -15.14
CA ASP A 39 8.92 -9.80 -15.95
C ASP A 39 10.34 -10.36 -15.81
N LEU A 40 10.78 -10.63 -14.58
CA LEU A 40 12.07 -11.27 -14.32
C LEU A 40 12.17 -12.64 -14.99
N HIS A 41 11.12 -13.47 -14.92
CA HIS A 41 11.08 -14.76 -15.62
C HIS A 41 11.29 -14.59 -17.13
N ARG A 42 10.61 -13.63 -17.77
CA ARG A 42 10.78 -13.36 -19.22
C ARG A 42 12.17 -12.88 -19.58
N SER A 43 12.85 -12.17 -18.67
CA SER A 43 14.21 -11.67 -18.89
C SER A 43 15.28 -12.77 -18.82
N LEU A 44 14.95 -13.93 -18.26
CA LEU A 44 15.86 -15.06 -18.11
C LEU A 44 15.73 -16.01 -19.31
N ASP A 45 16.69 -15.94 -20.23
CA ASP A 45 16.75 -16.81 -21.40
C ASP A 45 17.15 -18.25 -21.01
N GLY A 46 16.16 -19.11 -20.76
CA GLY A 46 16.36 -20.53 -20.45
C GLY A 46 16.91 -20.84 -19.05
N GLY A 47 16.87 -19.87 -18.12
CA GLY A 47 17.27 -20.04 -16.72
C GLY A 47 16.19 -20.67 -15.83
N HIS A 48 16.54 -20.98 -14.58
CA HIS A 48 15.55 -21.34 -13.56
C HIS A 48 14.84 -20.08 -13.06
N ASP A 49 13.55 -20.20 -12.75
CA ASP A 49 12.76 -19.11 -12.18
C ASP A 49 13.42 -18.57 -10.91
N PRO A 50 13.48 -17.23 -10.76
CA PRO A 50 13.96 -16.65 -9.53
C PRO A 50 12.99 -17.06 -8.41
N THR A 51 13.56 -17.48 -7.28
CA THR A 51 12.77 -17.77 -6.08
C THR A 51 11.98 -16.53 -5.67
N PHE A 52 10.66 -16.68 -5.53
CA PHE A 52 9.75 -15.61 -5.14
C PHE A 52 8.95 -16.02 -3.91
N GLN A 53 8.98 -15.18 -2.88
CA GLN A 53 8.19 -15.37 -1.66
C GLN A 53 7.20 -14.22 -1.52
N PHE A 54 5.92 -14.53 -1.65
CA PHE A 54 4.85 -13.54 -1.56
C PHE A 54 4.20 -13.56 -0.18
N LEU A 55 4.63 -12.65 0.69
CA LEU A 55 4.26 -12.61 2.10
C LEU A 55 3.37 -11.40 2.46
N SER A 56 3.17 -10.47 1.53
CA SER A 56 2.27 -9.33 1.71
C SER A 56 0.87 -9.76 2.12
N CYS A 57 0.22 -8.96 2.96
CA CYS A 57 -1.07 -9.28 3.54
C CYS A 57 -1.90 -8.02 3.75
N THR A 58 -3.14 -8.04 3.25
CA THR A 58 -4.10 -6.95 3.43
C THR A 58 -4.34 -6.65 4.91
N GLY A 59 -4.37 -5.36 5.25
CA GLY A 59 -4.58 -4.89 6.61
C GLY A 59 -3.37 -4.99 7.53
N SER A 60 -2.21 -5.45 7.05
CA SER A 60 -0.98 -5.42 7.86
C SER A 60 -0.57 -3.99 8.21
N THR A 61 -0.24 -3.78 9.47
CA THR A 61 0.47 -2.61 9.99
C THR A 61 1.97 -2.89 10.08
N VAL A 62 2.79 -1.87 10.29
CA VAL A 62 4.23 -2.03 10.56
C VAL A 62 4.44 -2.92 11.79
N GLY A 63 3.59 -2.80 12.81
CA GLY A 63 3.64 -3.64 14.01
C GLY A 63 3.35 -5.12 13.76
N ASP A 64 2.42 -5.44 12.86
CA ASP A 64 2.09 -6.82 12.48
C ASP A 64 3.26 -7.53 11.79
N MET A 65 4.18 -6.80 11.16
CA MET A 65 5.28 -7.37 10.39
C MET A 65 6.46 -7.84 11.24
N LEU A 66 6.65 -7.25 12.43
CA LEU A 66 7.81 -7.49 13.29
C LEU A 66 7.91 -8.95 13.75
N THR A 67 9.12 -9.42 14.02
CA THR A 67 9.33 -10.77 14.56
C THR A 67 8.59 -10.96 15.89
N GLY A 68 7.94 -12.13 16.04
CA GLY A 68 7.14 -12.48 17.20
C GLY A 68 5.70 -11.97 17.19
N ALA A 69 5.31 -11.15 16.21
CA ALA A 69 3.91 -10.79 15.99
C ALA A 69 3.11 -11.99 15.46
N GLU A 70 1.82 -12.05 15.78
CA GLU A 70 0.92 -13.16 15.39
C GLU A 70 0.88 -13.38 13.87
N ARG A 71 0.94 -12.30 13.10
CA ARG A 71 0.90 -12.31 11.62
C ARG A 71 2.24 -11.85 11.01
N SER A 72 3.35 -12.14 11.71
CA SER A 72 4.69 -11.70 11.31
C SER A 72 5.06 -12.19 9.91
N GLN A 73 5.21 -11.23 8.99
CA GLN A 73 5.70 -11.51 7.65
C GLN A 73 7.21 -11.81 7.66
N ILE A 74 7.96 -11.23 8.60
CA ILE A 74 9.41 -11.46 8.75
C ILE A 74 9.70 -12.88 9.25
N ASP A 75 8.90 -13.40 10.18
CA ASP A 75 9.03 -14.80 10.63
C ASP A 75 8.62 -15.79 9.53
N GLY A 76 7.63 -15.41 8.71
CA GLY A 76 7.21 -16.17 7.53
C GLY A 76 8.26 -16.24 6.41
N PHE A 77 9.27 -15.37 6.41
CA PHE A 77 10.32 -15.40 5.39
C PHE A 77 11.20 -16.64 5.51
N ASN A 78 11.17 -17.48 4.47
CA ASN A 78 12.01 -18.67 4.37
C ASN A 78 13.43 -18.32 3.88
N THR A 79 14.37 -18.27 4.83
CA THR A 79 15.78 -17.95 4.56
C THR A 79 16.62 -19.08 3.94
N THR A 80 16.03 -20.24 3.68
CA THR A 80 16.75 -21.30 2.94
C THR A 80 16.95 -20.95 1.47
N SER A 81 16.06 -20.13 0.90
CA SER A 81 16.19 -19.60 -0.46
C SER A 81 16.97 -18.28 -0.48
N THR A 82 17.63 -17.99 -1.60
CA THR A 82 18.33 -16.71 -1.80
C THR A 82 17.36 -15.63 -2.25
N ALA A 83 17.53 -14.44 -1.69
CA ALA A 83 16.84 -13.22 -2.06
C ALA A 83 17.88 -12.13 -2.25
N ASP A 84 17.75 -11.40 -3.35
CA ASP A 84 18.66 -10.36 -3.83
C ASP A 84 18.06 -8.96 -3.61
N PHE A 85 16.75 -8.86 -3.46
CA PHE A 85 16.06 -7.66 -3.04
C PHE A 85 14.73 -7.99 -2.36
N ALA A 86 14.11 -7.01 -1.71
CA ALA A 86 12.75 -7.08 -1.22
C ALA A 86 11.90 -5.92 -1.74
N LEU A 87 10.61 -6.17 -1.93
CA LEU A 87 9.59 -5.17 -2.21
C LEU A 87 8.74 -4.96 -0.95
N LEU A 88 8.45 -3.70 -0.62
CA LEU A 88 7.73 -3.32 0.59
C LEU A 88 6.75 -2.18 0.32
N SER A 89 5.47 -2.39 0.66
CA SER A 89 4.47 -1.31 0.81
C SER A 89 3.89 -1.41 2.21
N ILE A 90 4.07 -0.42 3.08
CA ILE A 90 3.52 -0.49 4.44
C ILE A 90 3.34 0.91 5.03
N GLY A 91 2.28 1.07 5.83
CA GLY A 91 2.08 2.26 6.67
C GLY A 91 0.71 2.93 6.54
N GLY A 92 -0.01 2.73 5.43
CA GLY A 92 -1.36 3.27 5.27
C GLY A 92 -2.30 2.85 6.41
N ASN A 93 -2.21 1.60 6.86
CA ASN A 93 -3.01 1.09 7.97
C ASN A 93 -2.61 1.71 9.32
N ASP A 94 -1.30 1.88 9.58
CA ASP A 94 -0.79 2.51 10.82
C ASP A 94 -1.25 3.97 10.96
N LEU A 95 -1.38 4.68 9.83
CA LEU A 95 -1.76 6.09 9.77
C LEU A 95 -3.28 6.30 9.64
N GLY A 96 -4.08 5.23 9.76
CA GLY A 96 -5.54 5.31 9.86
C GLY A 96 -6.29 5.48 8.53
N PHE A 97 -5.66 5.19 7.39
CA PHE A 97 -6.31 5.37 6.08
C PHE A 97 -7.58 4.53 5.93
N PHE A 98 -7.57 3.28 6.39
CA PHE A 98 -8.77 2.45 6.35
C PHE A 98 -9.92 3.05 7.16
N ASP A 99 -9.64 3.60 8.34
CA ASP A 99 -10.66 4.25 9.17
C ASP A 99 -11.25 5.48 8.50
N ILE A 100 -10.43 6.25 7.77
CA ILE A 100 -10.89 7.38 6.95
C ILE A 100 -11.76 6.88 5.79
N MET A 101 -11.30 5.88 5.02
CA MET A 101 -12.10 5.30 3.92
C MET A 101 -13.46 4.80 4.44
N ASN A 102 -13.47 4.15 5.60
CA ASN A 102 -14.69 3.67 6.23
C ASN A 102 -15.56 4.84 6.74
N SER A 103 -15.01 5.80 7.47
CA SER A 103 -15.80 6.84 8.15
C SER A 103 -16.26 7.97 7.22
N CYS A 104 -15.44 8.30 6.23
CA CYS A 104 -15.59 9.49 5.38
C CYS A 104 -16.10 9.18 3.97
N ILE A 105 -15.92 7.96 3.45
CA ILE A 105 -16.19 7.64 2.04
C ILE A 105 -17.22 6.51 1.91
N PHE A 106 -16.86 5.29 2.26
CA PHE A 106 -17.66 4.10 1.96
C PHE A 106 -18.69 3.76 3.03
N ARG A 107 -18.43 4.11 4.30
CA ARG A 107 -19.26 3.70 5.45
C ARG A 107 -19.54 2.20 5.47
N PHE A 108 -18.52 1.34 5.33
CA PHE A 108 -18.69 -0.11 5.21
C PHE A 108 -19.62 -0.70 6.29
N TYR A 109 -19.52 -0.21 7.52
CA TYR A 109 -20.31 -0.70 8.66
C TYR A 109 -21.53 0.18 9.01
N SER A 110 -22.02 0.99 8.07
CA SER A 110 -23.19 1.85 8.24
C SER A 110 -23.07 2.78 9.46
N PHE A 111 -23.96 2.65 10.44
CA PHE A 111 -23.99 3.41 11.70
C PHE A 111 -22.81 3.08 12.63
N TYR A 112 -22.13 1.94 12.45
CA TYR A 112 -20.92 1.59 13.19
C TYR A 112 -19.63 2.07 12.54
N SER A 113 -19.69 2.81 11.42
CA SER A 113 -18.51 3.32 10.73
C SER A 113 -17.81 4.47 11.46
N GLY A 114 -18.29 4.90 12.63
CA GLY A 114 -17.77 6.07 13.33
C GLY A 114 -18.11 7.40 12.62
N THR A 115 -17.37 8.45 12.97
CA THR A 115 -17.50 9.78 12.36
C THR A 115 -16.22 10.16 11.61
N CYS A 116 -16.37 10.85 10.48
CA CYS A 116 -15.25 11.26 9.66
C CYS A 116 -14.28 12.16 10.43
N GLU A 117 -14.79 13.08 11.26
CA GLU A 117 -13.99 13.98 12.08
C GLU A 117 -13.11 13.22 13.09
N THR A 118 -13.63 12.12 13.66
CA THR A 118 -12.86 11.30 14.60
C THR A 118 -11.75 10.54 13.89
N ALA A 119 -12.04 9.97 12.71
CA ALA A 119 -11.05 9.27 11.90
C ALA A 119 -9.94 10.22 11.42
N LEU A 120 -10.31 11.42 10.94
CA LEU A 120 -9.35 12.44 10.51
C LEU A 120 -8.47 12.92 11.67
N ARG A 121 -9.06 13.19 12.85
CA ARG A 121 -8.29 13.57 14.05
C ARG A 121 -7.31 12.47 14.47
N HIS A 122 -7.73 11.20 14.44
CA HIS A 122 -6.85 10.09 14.76
C HIS A 122 -5.69 10.00 13.76
N ALA A 123 -5.95 10.14 12.46
CA ALA A 123 -4.90 10.17 11.45
C ALA A 123 -3.93 11.33 11.65
N ASP A 124 -4.41 12.52 12.02
CA ASP A 124 -3.56 13.68 12.37
C ASP A 124 -2.65 13.38 13.56
N GLU A 125 -3.17 12.73 14.61
CA GLU A 125 -2.40 12.33 15.79
C GLU A 125 -1.29 11.33 15.42
N GLN A 126 -1.60 10.33 14.59
CA GLN A 126 -0.60 9.35 14.11
C GLN A 126 0.44 10.00 13.17
N MET A 127 0.01 10.95 12.35
CA MET A 127 0.89 11.70 11.45
C MET A 127 1.87 12.59 12.24
N ALA A 128 1.41 13.21 13.33
CA ALA A 128 2.25 14.05 14.18
C ALA A 128 3.23 13.26 15.06
N SER A 129 2.92 12.00 15.39
CA SER A 129 3.82 11.12 16.16
C SER A 129 5.02 10.66 15.34
N SER A 130 6.18 10.43 15.98
CA SER A 130 7.35 9.80 15.36
C SER A 130 7.30 8.25 15.39
N ASP A 131 6.25 7.66 15.97
CA ASP A 131 6.18 6.22 16.21
C ASP A 131 6.22 5.41 14.92
N PHE A 132 5.57 5.91 13.87
CA PHE A 132 5.58 5.27 12.55
C PHE A 132 7.00 5.17 12.00
N GLU A 133 7.76 6.27 11.96
CA GLU A 133 9.14 6.29 11.44
C GLU A 133 10.04 5.35 12.24
N ASN A 134 9.90 5.35 13.57
CA ASN A 134 10.65 4.47 14.46
C ASN A 134 10.35 2.99 14.16
N ARG A 135 9.07 2.63 14.02
CA ARG A 135 8.66 1.25 13.72
C ARG A 135 9.07 0.83 12.31
N LEU A 136 8.94 1.71 11.32
CA LEU A 136 9.35 1.44 9.94
C LEU A 136 10.85 1.15 9.87
N ARG A 137 11.66 1.93 10.61
CA ARG A 137 13.09 1.67 10.79
C ARG A 137 13.34 0.28 11.40
N LEU A 138 12.60 -0.11 12.43
CA LEU A 138 12.74 -1.45 13.04
C LEU A 138 12.44 -2.55 12.03
N VAL A 139 11.31 -2.48 11.33
CA VAL A 139 10.94 -3.47 10.29
C VAL A 139 12.02 -3.59 9.22
N ILE A 140 12.52 -2.46 8.71
CA ILE A 140 13.57 -2.47 7.68
C ILE A 140 14.85 -3.13 8.21
N MET A 141 15.27 -2.80 9.44
CA MET A 141 16.45 -3.41 10.04
C MET A 141 16.28 -4.91 10.31
N GLU A 142 15.09 -5.34 10.74
CA GLU A 142 14.78 -6.76 10.92
C GLU A 142 14.78 -7.52 9.59
N ILE A 143 14.27 -6.94 8.50
CA ILE A 143 14.37 -7.54 7.17
C ILE A 143 15.84 -7.71 6.77
N LEU A 144 16.65 -6.67 6.95
CA LEU A 144 18.09 -6.70 6.65
C LEU A 144 18.84 -7.76 7.48
N ASP A 145 18.56 -7.85 8.77
CA ASP A 145 19.16 -8.86 9.66
C ASP A 145 18.72 -10.28 9.25
N ARG A 146 17.43 -10.46 8.96
CA ARG A 146 16.87 -11.75 8.54
C ARG A 146 17.52 -12.29 7.26
N VAL A 147 17.89 -11.42 6.31
CA VAL A 147 18.64 -11.82 5.10
C VAL A 147 20.16 -11.92 5.31
N ARG A 148 20.67 -11.53 6.49
CA ARG A 148 22.11 -11.40 6.81
C ARG A 148 22.82 -10.51 5.80
N TRP A 149 22.33 -9.28 5.66
CA TRP A 149 22.74 -8.32 4.63
C TRP A 149 24.26 -8.07 4.60
N GLU A 150 24.99 -8.23 5.70
CA GLU A 150 26.46 -8.09 5.73
C GLU A 150 27.15 -9.12 4.83
N LYS A 151 26.53 -10.29 4.61
CA LYS A 151 27.01 -11.33 3.69
C LYS A 151 26.45 -11.15 2.28
N ARG A 152 25.52 -10.21 2.08
CA ARG A 152 24.84 -9.91 0.82
C ARG A 152 24.81 -8.39 0.61
N PRO A 153 25.97 -7.74 0.42
CA PRO A 153 26.06 -6.29 0.30
C PRO A 153 25.45 -5.73 -1.00
N TRP A 154 24.82 -6.54 -1.85
CA TRP A 154 23.99 -6.09 -2.97
C TRP A 154 22.50 -6.06 -2.63
N PHE A 155 22.09 -6.59 -1.47
CA PHE A 155 20.68 -6.66 -1.12
C PHE A 155 20.11 -5.27 -0.87
N THR A 156 18.97 -4.99 -1.52
CA THR A 156 18.24 -3.73 -1.40
C THR A 156 16.77 -3.96 -1.05
N ILE A 157 16.17 -3.03 -0.33
CA ILE A 157 14.73 -3.01 -0.06
C ILE A 157 14.12 -1.85 -0.84
N THR A 158 13.17 -2.13 -1.72
CA THR A 158 12.40 -1.12 -2.43
C THR A 158 11.10 -0.87 -1.69
N VAL A 159 10.96 0.32 -1.11
CA VAL A 159 9.76 0.78 -0.42
C VAL A 159 8.95 1.65 -1.36
N THR A 160 7.70 1.29 -1.60
CA THR A 160 6.79 2.08 -2.44
C THR A 160 6.02 3.10 -1.59
N GLY A 161 5.74 4.26 -2.17
CA GLY A 161 4.74 5.20 -1.65
C GLY A 161 3.30 4.75 -1.98
N TYR A 162 2.38 5.70 -1.86
CA TYR A 162 0.97 5.57 -2.24
C TYR A 162 0.58 6.64 -3.26
N ALA A 163 -0.41 6.36 -4.12
CA ALA A 163 -0.97 7.37 -5.01
C ALA A 163 -2.16 8.09 -4.35
N ARG A 164 -2.32 9.38 -4.67
CA ARG A 164 -3.50 10.18 -4.34
C ARG A 164 -4.73 9.54 -4.97
N PHE A 165 -5.81 9.46 -4.19
CA PHE A 165 -7.01 8.72 -4.57
C PHE A 165 -7.90 9.46 -5.57
N PHE A 166 -7.94 10.79 -5.47
CA PHE A 166 -8.93 11.60 -6.16
C PHE A 166 -8.28 12.64 -7.05
N ASN A 167 -8.87 12.95 -8.18
CA ASN A 167 -8.76 14.29 -8.74
C ASN A 167 -9.51 15.25 -7.81
N ALA A 168 -8.92 16.40 -7.48
CA ALA A 168 -9.50 17.41 -6.59
C ALA A 168 -9.51 18.82 -7.23
N ASP A 169 -9.34 18.92 -8.54
CA ASP A 169 -9.19 20.19 -9.25
C ASP A 169 -10.54 20.87 -9.49
N THR A 170 -11.56 20.07 -9.81
CA THR A 170 -12.94 20.51 -10.13
C THR A 170 -13.91 20.18 -9.00
N ASP A 171 -15.09 20.78 -9.02
CA ASP A 171 -16.24 20.50 -8.13
C ASP A 171 -17.23 19.48 -8.74
N GLU A 172 -16.96 18.96 -9.95
CA GLU A 172 -17.87 18.05 -10.68
C GLU A 172 -18.25 16.80 -9.87
N CYS A 173 -17.36 16.33 -9.00
CA CYS A 173 -17.56 15.13 -8.19
C CYS A 173 -18.27 15.40 -6.85
N ASP A 174 -18.57 16.66 -6.49
CA ASP A 174 -19.02 17.04 -5.15
C ASP A 174 -20.35 16.39 -4.77
N ASP A 175 -21.22 16.14 -5.74
CA ASP A 175 -22.52 15.49 -5.51
C ASP A 175 -22.48 13.95 -5.60
N TYR A 176 -21.33 13.34 -5.93
CA TYR A 176 -21.18 11.89 -5.98
C TYR A 176 -20.88 11.29 -4.59
N SER A 177 -21.07 9.98 -4.48
CA SER A 177 -20.92 9.24 -3.21
C SER A 177 -20.55 7.79 -3.49
N PHE A 178 -19.50 7.32 -2.85
CA PHE A 178 -19.16 5.90 -2.77
C PHE A 178 -19.77 5.18 -1.56
N GLY A 179 -20.59 5.86 -0.75
CA GLY A 179 -21.20 5.24 0.42
C GLY A 179 -22.03 4.01 0.07
N MET A 180 -21.75 2.90 0.76
CA MET A 180 -22.41 1.60 0.59
C MET A 180 -23.86 1.58 1.08
N TRP A 181 -24.30 2.66 1.74
CA TRP A 181 -25.61 2.76 2.37
C TRP A 181 -26.33 4.05 1.93
N TRP A 182 -27.66 4.05 2.08
CA TRP A 182 -28.49 5.20 1.71
C TRP A 182 -28.02 6.48 2.40
N ARG A 183 -27.83 7.56 1.62
CA ARG A 183 -27.22 8.84 2.04
C ARG A 183 -25.76 8.69 2.52
N GLY A 184 -24.94 8.06 1.68
CA GLY A 184 -23.49 8.09 1.83
C GLY A 184 -22.91 9.51 1.86
N PRO A 185 -21.70 9.69 2.43
CA PRO A 185 -20.99 10.95 2.40
C PRO A 185 -20.73 11.41 0.97
N LYS A 186 -20.75 12.72 0.77
CA LYS A 186 -20.47 13.34 -0.51
C LYS A 186 -18.96 13.47 -0.75
N LEU A 187 -18.53 13.29 -1.99
CA LEU A 187 -17.13 13.41 -2.41
C LEU A 187 -16.76 14.88 -2.67
N GLU A 188 -17.09 15.75 -1.70
CA GLU A 188 -16.79 17.18 -1.79
C GLU A 188 -15.31 17.42 -2.05
N ARG A 189 -14.99 18.42 -2.88
CA ARG A 189 -13.61 18.78 -3.25
C ARG A 189 -12.70 18.95 -2.04
N LYS A 190 -13.23 19.52 -0.95
CA LYS A 190 -12.49 19.70 0.30
C LYS A 190 -12.09 18.36 0.93
N LEU A 191 -12.97 17.36 0.91
CA LEU A 191 -12.66 16.02 1.42
C LEU A 191 -11.62 15.33 0.51
N ARG A 192 -11.82 15.39 -0.82
CA ARG A 192 -10.87 14.85 -1.80
C ARG A 192 -9.47 15.43 -1.64
N GLN A 193 -9.37 16.76 -1.57
CA GLN A 193 -8.10 17.46 -1.33
C GLN A 193 -7.46 17.02 0.00
N ARG A 194 -8.25 16.99 1.08
CA ARG A 194 -7.75 16.56 2.39
C ARG A 194 -7.17 15.16 2.37
N MET A 195 -7.82 14.23 1.67
CA MET A 195 -7.33 12.86 1.53
C MET A 195 -6.04 12.78 0.71
N ASN A 196 -5.96 13.56 -0.36
CA ASN A 196 -4.75 13.65 -1.17
C ASN A 196 -3.57 14.25 -0.38
N ASP A 197 -3.81 15.30 0.40
CA ASP A 197 -2.79 15.91 1.25
C ASP A 197 -2.24 14.89 2.26
N MET A 198 -3.11 14.08 2.86
CA MET A 198 -2.68 13.01 3.77
C MET A 198 -1.81 11.97 3.06
N VAL A 199 -2.14 11.57 1.82
CA VAL A 199 -1.28 10.65 1.04
C VAL A 199 0.11 11.25 0.82
N VAL A 200 0.17 12.53 0.46
CA VAL A 200 1.44 13.25 0.27
C VAL A 200 2.24 13.28 1.57
N ASP A 201 1.58 13.53 2.71
CA ASP A 201 2.22 13.53 4.03
C ASP A 201 2.79 12.14 4.39
N VAL A 202 2.06 11.06 4.13
CA VAL A 202 2.57 9.68 4.30
C VAL A 202 3.80 9.44 3.45
N ASN A 203 3.73 9.74 2.15
CA ASN A 203 4.86 9.54 1.24
C ASN A 203 6.09 10.31 1.69
N ASN A 204 5.91 11.55 2.15
CA ASN A 204 6.99 12.36 2.72
C ASN A 204 7.57 11.74 4.00
N LYS A 205 6.73 11.15 4.85
CA LYS A 205 7.16 10.47 6.08
C LYS A 205 7.95 9.19 5.78
N ILE A 206 7.50 8.40 4.81
CA ILE A 206 8.23 7.21 4.33
C ILE A 206 9.57 7.63 3.73
N ARG A 207 9.58 8.61 2.82
CA ARG A 207 10.81 9.15 2.21
C ARG A 207 11.84 9.59 3.26
N ARG A 208 11.41 10.40 4.24
CA ARG A 208 12.30 10.83 5.35
C ARG A 208 12.83 9.65 6.17
N SER A 209 12.02 8.64 6.40
CA SER A 209 12.45 7.42 7.12
C SER A 209 13.50 6.65 6.34
N VAL A 210 13.29 6.48 5.03
CA VAL A 210 14.25 5.85 4.11
C VAL A 210 15.57 6.62 4.10
N ASP A 211 15.54 7.94 4.00
CA ASP A 211 16.74 8.78 4.03
C ASP A 211 17.51 8.64 5.36
N ALA A 212 16.79 8.67 6.49
CA ALA A 212 17.37 8.51 7.82
C ALA A 212 17.97 7.10 8.05
N ILE A 213 17.38 6.08 7.44
CA ILE A 213 17.93 4.72 7.46
C ILE A 213 19.20 4.65 6.63
N ASN A 214 19.17 5.14 5.39
CA ASN A 214 20.32 5.11 4.50
C ASN A 214 21.51 5.92 5.02
N ALA A 215 21.28 6.98 5.80
CA ALA A 215 22.34 7.74 6.46
C ALA A 215 23.19 6.88 7.44
N ALA A 216 22.70 5.72 7.87
CA ALA A 216 23.45 4.78 8.71
C ALA A 216 24.32 3.79 7.92
N PHE A 217 24.27 3.81 6.58
CA PHE A 217 25.01 2.90 5.70
C PHE A 217 25.97 3.68 4.79
N ALA A 218 27.06 3.01 4.39
CA ALA A 218 28.01 3.59 3.42
C ALA A 218 27.42 3.72 2.01
N GLU A 219 26.49 2.82 1.67
CA GLU A 219 25.74 2.81 0.41
C GLU A 219 24.25 2.65 0.72
N PRO A 220 23.35 3.27 -0.06
CA PRO A 220 21.92 3.13 0.14
C PRO A 220 21.47 1.66 0.13
N ARG A 221 20.72 1.26 1.16
CA ARG A 221 20.13 -0.09 1.29
C ARG A 221 18.65 -0.10 0.96
N VAL A 222 18.02 1.07 1.03
CA VAL A 222 16.59 1.22 0.86
C VAL A 222 16.33 2.24 -0.24
N LEU A 223 15.48 1.88 -1.19
CA LEU A 223 15.07 2.74 -2.28
C LEU A 223 13.61 3.14 -2.08
N PHE A 224 13.30 4.43 -2.16
CA PHE A 224 11.92 4.89 -2.16
C PHE A 224 11.42 5.05 -3.60
N VAL A 225 10.25 4.49 -3.90
CA VAL A 225 9.59 4.61 -5.21
C VAL A 225 8.31 5.41 -5.03
N ASP A 226 8.30 6.62 -5.58
CA ASP A 226 7.12 7.46 -5.70
C ASP A 226 6.48 7.24 -7.07
N TYR A 227 5.25 6.72 -7.09
CA TYR A 227 4.50 6.46 -8.32
C TYR A 227 3.24 7.33 -8.43
N ASP A 228 3.02 8.27 -7.51
CA ASP A 228 1.79 9.05 -7.44
C ASP A 228 1.50 9.83 -8.73
N GLU A 229 2.53 10.43 -9.35
CA GLU A 229 2.39 11.17 -10.61
C GLU A 229 1.96 10.27 -11.78
N ALA A 230 2.25 8.96 -11.74
CA ALA A 230 1.81 8.03 -12.78
C ALA A 230 0.29 7.82 -12.77
N PHE A 231 -0.38 8.14 -11.66
CA PHE A 231 -1.83 7.99 -11.51
C PHE A 231 -2.62 9.22 -12.00
N GLU A 232 -1.97 10.30 -12.47
CA GLU A 232 -2.68 11.45 -13.04
C GLU A 232 -3.55 11.03 -14.24
N GLY A 233 -4.84 11.36 -14.21
CA GLY A 233 -5.82 10.92 -15.22
C GLY A 233 -6.47 9.56 -14.91
N HIS A 234 -5.94 8.84 -13.91
CA HIS A 234 -6.37 7.49 -13.52
C HIS A 234 -6.93 7.40 -12.09
N ARG A 235 -7.20 8.56 -11.46
CA ARG A 235 -7.79 8.63 -10.12
C ARG A 235 -9.32 8.51 -10.16
N PHE A 236 -9.94 8.45 -8.99
CA PHE A 236 -11.38 8.71 -8.86
C PHE A 236 -11.69 10.18 -9.13
N CYS A 237 -12.91 10.49 -9.54
CA CYS A 237 -13.39 11.85 -9.78
C CYS A 237 -12.65 12.62 -10.89
N GLU A 238 -12.04 11.92 -11.86
CA GLU A 238 -11.42 12.58 -13.02
C GLU A 238 -12.46 13.34 -13.86
N PRO A 239 -12.08 14.43 -14.55
CA PRO A 239 -13.02 15.27 -15.28
C PRO A 239 -13.91 14.50 -16.25
N GLY A 240 -15.21 14.77 -16.22
CA GLY A 240 -16.21 14.11 -17.08
C GLY A 240 -16.60 12.69 -16.68
N VAL A 241 -16.12 12.16 -15.54
CA VAL A 241 -16.50 10.84 -15.02
C VAL A 241 -17.66 10.97 -14.04
N VAL A 242 -18.67 10.09 -14.17
CA VAL A 242 -19.81 10.00 -13.24
C VAL A 242 -19.55 8.88 -12.25
N GLU A 243 -19.31 9.23 -10.99
CA GLU A 243 -18.89 8.27 -9.96
C GLU A 243 -20.07 7.73 -9.12
N PRO A 244 -20.05 6.44 -8.70
CA PRO A 244 -19.10 5.39 -9.07
C PRO A 244 -19.29 4.85 -10.49
N ASP A 245 -18.20 4.81 -11.25
CA ASP A 245 -18.15 4.13 -12.55
C ASP A 245 -17.46 2.77 -12.45
N TYR A 246 -18.26 1.72 -12.27
CA TYR A 246 -17.77 0.33 -12.21
C TYR A 246 -17.32 -0.24 -13.56
N ALA A 247 -17.57 0.45 -14.67
CA ALA A 247 -17.19 0.00 -16.01
C ALA A 247 -15.93 0.71 -16.54
N ARG A 248 -15.46 1.76 -15.85
CA ARG A 248 -14.27 2.53 -16.24
C ARG A 248 -12.99 1.75 -15.96
N ASN A 249 -12.32 1.30 -17.02
CA ASN A 249 -11.00 0.65 -16.97
C ASN A 249 -9.83 1.63 -16.81
N GLU A 250 -10.07 2.93 -16.97
CA GLU A 250 -9.04 3.97 -16.81
C GLU A 250 -8.84 4.38 -15.35
N THR A 251 -9.66 3.92 -14.41
CA THR A 251 -9.43 4.12 -12.97
C THR A 251 -8.50 3.02 -12.44
N TRP A 252 -7.33 3.37 -11.93
CA TRP A 252 -6.32 2.39 -11.49
C TRP A 252 -6.42 2.01 -10.01
N PHE A 253 -7.47 2.45 -9.33
CA PHE A 253 -7.81 2.02 -7.98
C PHE A 253 -8.91 0.97 -8.01
N PHE A 254 -8.82 0.00 -7.10
CA PHE A 254 -9.89 -0.95 -6.89
C PHE A 254 -11.13 -0.25 -6.32
N LEU A 255 -12.24 -0.34 -7.04
CA LEU A 255 -13.53 0.18 -6.61
C LEU A 255 -14.32 -0.91 -5.89
N VAL A 256 -14.60 -0.71 -4.59
CA VAL A 256 -15.29 -1.70 -3.78
C VAL A 256 -16.68 -2.00 -4.34
N GLY A 257 -16.97 -3.29 -4.51
CA GLY A 257 -18.20 -3.79 -5.14
C GLY A 257 -18.12 -3.91 -6.66
N GLY A 258 -17.00 -3.49 -7.27
CA GLY A 258 -16.68 -3.71 -8.68
C GLY A 258 -16.04 -5.07 -8.95
N LEU A 259 -15.80 -5.33 -10.23
CA LEU A 259 -14.92 -6.43 -10.65
C LEU A 259 -13.47 -6.08 -10.33
N ASP A 260 -12.63 -7.11 -10.19
CA ASP A 260 -11.19 -6.92 -10.10
C ASP A 260 -10.65 -6.28 -11.39
N ASN A 261 -9.67 -5.39 -11.24
CA ASN A 261 -8.99 -4.67 -12.33
C ASN A 261 -7.91 -5.51 -13.01
#